data_AF-Q9Z3S8-F1
#
_entry.id   AF-Q9Z3S8-F1
#
_cell.length_a   1.000
_cell.length_b   1.000
_cell.length_c   1.000
_cell.angle_alpha   90.00
_cell.angle_beta   90.00
_cell.angle_gamma   90.00
#
_symmetry.space_group_name_H-M   'P 1'
#
loop_
_entity.id
_entity.type
_entity.pdbx_description
1 polymer ?
#
loop_
_entity_poly.entity_id
_entity_poly.type
_entity_poly.pdbx_seq_one_letter_code
_entity_poly.pdbx_strand_id
1 'polypeptide(L)' 'MASQALSNKPTPVFGLADGNAFYASCERVFRPDLAKVPIVVLSSNDGCVIARSYDAKPYVKMGAPYFQIKDVLRQYGI' A
#
# COMPACT_ATOMS: atom_id res chain seq x y z
N MET A 1 -30.90 -34.57 -35.85
CA MET A 1 -30.54 -33.29 -36.51
C MET A 1 -30.86 -32.14 -35.58
N ALA A 2 -29.92 -31.77 -34.70
CA ALA A 2 -29.88 -30.47 -34.04
C ALA A 2 -28.43 -30.29 -33.55
N SER A 3 -27.62 -29.66 -34.39
CA SER A 3 -26.23 -29.31 -34.10
C SER A 3 -26.24 -28.24 -33.00
N GLN A 4 -25.79 -28.58 -31.80
CA GLN A 4 -25.40 -27.57 -30.82
C GLN A 4 -24.16 -26.87 -31.35
N ALA A 5 -24.35 -25.66 -31.90
CA ALA A 5 -23.25 -24.76 -32.20
C ALA A 5 -22.59 -24.37 -30.87
N LEU A 6 -21.43 -24.96 -30.59
CA LEU A 6 -20.57 -24.56 -29.48
C LEU A 6 -20.20 -23.08 -29.67
N SER A 7 -20.61 -22.25 -28.71
CA SER A 7 -20.33 -20.81 -28.69
C SER A 7 -18.82 -20.57 -28.63
N ASN A 8 -18.21 -20.25 -29.77
CA ASN A 8 -16.78 -20.02 -29.95
C ASN A 8 -16.28 -18.68 -29.37
N LYS A 9 -16.91 -18.17 -28.29
CA LYS A 9 -16.48 -16.92 -27.65
C LYS A 9 -15.26 -17.20 -26.76
N PRO A 10 -14.12 -16.53 -26.99
CA PRO A 10 -12.98 -16.66 -26.08
C PRO A 10 -13.40 -16.20 -24.68
N THR A 11 -13.03 -17.00 -23.67
CA THR A 11 -13.29 -16.64 -22.26
C THR A 11 -12.51 -15.37 -21.92
N PRO A 12 -13.14 -14.37 -21.27
CA PRO A 12 -12.44 -13.16 -20.89
C PRO A 12 -11.27 -13.46 -19.95
N VAL A 13 -10.12 -12.83 -20.20
CA VAL A 13 -8.96 -12.85 -19.29
C VAL A 13 -8.95 -11.54 -18.51
N PHE A 14 -8.86 -11.63 -17.18
CA PHE A 14 -8.79 -10.48 -16.30
C PHE A 14 -7.39 -10.36 -15.68
N GLY A 15 -6.86 -9.15 -15.64
CA GLY A 15 -5.62 -8.81 -14.94
C GLY A 15 -5.88 -7.80 -13.82
N LEU A 16 -5.19 -7.97 -12.70
CA LEU A 16 -5.20 -7.02 -11.57
C LEU A 16 -3.77 -6.48 -11.38
N ALA A 17 -3.64 -5.16 -11.37
CA ALA A 17 -2.41 -4.48 -11.01
C ALA A 17 -2.61 -3.73 -9.70
N ASP A 18 -1.77 -4.01 -8.70
CA ASP A 18 -1.79 -3.36 -7.39
C ASP A 18 -0.38 -2.87 -7.03
N GLY A 19 -0.30 -1.66 -6.48
CA GLY A 19 0.94 -1.00 -6.13
C GLY A 19 1.40 -1.37 -4.71
N ASN A 20 2.58 -1.97 -4.59
CA ASN A 20 3.16 -2.29 -3.29
C ASN A 20 3.37 -1.02 -2.45
N ALA A 21 2.68 -0.94 -1.31
CA ALA A 21 2.77 0.19 -0.39
C ALA A 21 2.66 1.56 -1.10
N PHE A 22 1.71 1.67 -2.02
CA PHE A 22 1.69 2.68 -3.10
C PHE A 22 2.10 4.09 -2.67
N TYR A 23 1.40 4.72 -1.70
CA TYR A 23 1.75 6.07 -1.26
C TYR A 23 3.17 6.18 -0.70
N ALA A 24 3.63 5.22 0.12
CA ALA A 24 5.00 5.23 0.63
C ALA A 24 6.05 5.02 -0.48
N SER A 25 5.71 4.24 -1.51
CA SER A 25 6.55 4.06 -2.69
C SER A 25 6.63 5.32 -3.54
N CYS A 26 5.52 6.05 -3.72
CA CYS A 26 5.50 7.34 -4.39
C CYS A 26 6.39 8.36 -3.68
N GLU A 27 6.31 8.45 -2.35
CA GLU A 27 7.19 9.35 -1.58
C GLU A 27 8.67 9.03 -1.85
N ARG A 28 9.09 7.76 -1.88
CA ARG A 28 10.50 7.40 -2.19
C ARG A 28 10.95 7.82 -3.58
N VAL A 29 10.04 7.82 -4.57
CA VAL A 29 10.38 8.27 -5.94
C VAL A 29 10.72 9.77 -5.93
N PHE A 30 10.00 10.58 -5.17
CA PHE A 30 10.21 12.03 -5.10
C PHE A 30 11.20 12.46 -4.00
N ARG A 31 11.47 11.60 -3.02
CA ARG A 31 12.40 11.79 -1.92
C ARG A 31 13.40 10.63 -1.86
N PRO A 32 14.46 10.64 -2.71
CA PRO A 32 15.45 9.57 -2.76
C PRO A 32 16.20 9.35 -1.43
N ASP A 33 16.26 10.36 -0.57
CA ASP A 33 16.80 10.27 0.78
C ASP A 33 16.03 9.29 1.68
N LEU A 34 14.76 9.00 1.36
CA LEU A 34 13.92 8.05 2.09
C LEU A 34 14.05 6.60 1.58
N ALA A 35 14.96 6.31 0.63
CA ALA A 35 15.06 5.00 0.00
C ALA A 35 15.28 3.83 0.99
N LYS A 36 15.94 4.09 2.11
CA LYS A 36 16.24 3.12 3.18
C LYS A 36 15.62 3.48 4.53
N VAL A 37 14.69 4.42 4.53
CA VAL A 37 13.98 4.88 5.74
C VAL A 37 12.62 4.20 5.77
N PRO A 38 12.18 3.66 6.92
CA PRO A 38 10.81 3.19 7.04
C PRO A 38 9.86 4.39 6.97
N ILE A 39 8.83 4.28 6.15
CA ILE A 39 7.85 5.34 5.88
C ILE A 39 6.45 4.88 6.29
N VAL A 40 5.72 5.75 6.98
CA VAL A 40 4.26 5.74 7.05
C VAL A 40 3.70 7.00 6.40
N VAL A 41 2.52 6.88 5.80
CA VAL A 41 1.78 8.03 5.27
C VAL A 41 0.53 8.19 6.12
N LEU A 42 0.29 9.40 6.62
CA LEU A 42 -0.86 9.73 7.42
C LEU A 42 -2.00 10.28 6.55
N SER A 43 -3.23 10.10 7.00
CA SER A 43 -4.39 10.78 6.43
C SER A 43 -4.31 12.30 6.65
N SER A 44 -5.24 13.03 6.04
CA SER A 44 -5.45 14.45 6.35
C SER A 44 -5.49 14.71 7.86
N ASN A 45 -4.94 15.85 8.27
CA ASN A 45 -4.76 16.30 9.65
C ASN A 45 -3.98 15.34 10.57
N ASP A 46 -3.03 14.58 10.03
CA ASP A 46 -2.21 13.62 10.77
C ASP A 46 -3.06 12.64 11.60
N GLY A 47 -4.20 12.22 11.04
CA GLY A 47 -5.17 11.39 11.75
C GLY A 47 -4.67 9.97 11.98
N CYS A 48 -4.68 9.16 10.91
CA CYS A 48 -4.36 7.74 10.96
C CYS A 48 -3.38 7.33 9.86
N VAL A 49 -2.66 6.24 10.09
CA VAL A 49 -1.78 5.63 9.09
C VAL A 49 -2.61 5.04 7.94
N ILE A 50 -2.42 5.55 6.72
CA ILE A 50 -3.11 5.10 5.50
C ILE A 50 -2.21 4.31 4.54
N ALA A 51 -0.89 4.43 4.69
CA ALA A 51 0.06 3.58 3.99
C ALA A 51 1.29 3.34 4.86
N ARG A 52 1.96 2.22 4.60
CA ARG A 52 3.19 1.82 5.30
C ARG A 52 4.08 1.03 4.35
N SER A 53 5.33 1.47 4.27
CA SER A 53 6.43 0.75 3.64
C SER A 53 6.66 -0.63 4.30
N TYR A 54 7.35 -1.53 3.60
CA TYR A 54 7.54 -2.92 4.06
C TYR A 54 8.28 -3.00 5.41
N ASP A 55 9.32 -2.20 5.56
CA ASP A 55 10.15 -2.03 6.75
C ASP A 55 9.40 -1.37 7.93
N ALA A 56 8.36 -0.57 7.68
CA ALA A 56 7.50 -0.02 8.74
C ALA A 56 6.43 -1.00 9.25
N LYS A 57 6.08 -2.05 8.49
CA LYS A 57 4.97 -2.98 8.82
C LYS A 57 5.11 -3.69 10.17
N PRO A 58 6.30 -4.11 10.63
CA PRO A 58 6.44 -4.79 11.92
C PRO A 58 6.11 -3.88 13.12
N TYR A 59 6.28 -2.57 12.97
CA TYR A 59 6.18 -1.61 14.08
C TYR A 59 4.84 -0.89 14.14
N VAL A 60 4.15 -0.73 12.99
CA VAL A 60 2.98 0.13 12.87
C VAL A 60 1.84 -0.59 12.16
N LYS A 61 0.64 -0.59 12.76
CA LYS A 61 -0.57 -1.15 12.15
C LYS A 61 -1.21 -0.16 11.16
N MET A 62 -1.83 -0.68 10.11
CA MET A 62 -2.67 0.14 9.22
C MET A 62 -3.87 0.70 10.00
N GLY A 63 -4.23 1.95 9.77
CA GLY A 63 -5.33 2.63 10.45
C GLY A 63 -5.03 3.07 11.88
N ALA A 64 -3.81 2.87 12.37
CA ALA A 64 -3.42 3.31 13.71
C ALA A 64 -3.47 4.86 13.80
N PRO A 65 -4.14 5.44 14.81
CA PRO A 65 -4.14 6.88 15.02
C PRO A 65 -2.76 7.39 15.41
N TYR A 66 -2.27 8.44 14.73
CA TYR A 66 -0.92 8.98 14.94
C TYR A 66 -0.64 9.33 16.41
N PHE A 67 -1.60 9.98 17.08
CA PHE A 67 -1.43 10.41 18.47
C PHE A 67 -1.11 9.27 19.45
N GLN A 68 -1.53 8.04 19.12
CA GLN A 68 -1.28 6.84 19.92
C GLN A 68 0.08 6.19 19.63
N ILE A 69 0.61 6.38 18.41
CA ILE A 69 1.81 5.69 17.94
C ILE A 69 3.03 6.61 17.74
N LYS A 70 2.88 7.92 17.94
CA LYS A 70 3.94 8.92 17.72
C LYS A 70 5.28 8.57 18.38
N ASP A 71 5.26 7.98 19.57
CA ASP A 71 6.48 7.63 20.30
C ASP A 71 7.13 6.35 19.73
N VAL A 72 6.32 5.40 19.26
CA VAL A 72 6.80 4.23 18.50
C VAL A 72 7.46 4.68 17.20
N LEU A 73 6.84 5.60 16.46
CA LEU A 73 7.41 6.13 15.21
C LEU A 73 8.79 6.76 15.45
N ARG A 74 8.89 7.64 16.46
CA ARG A 74 10.17 8.25 16.87
C ARG A 74 11.23 7.22 17.27
N GLN A 75 10.85 6.21 18.04
CA GLN A 75 11.77 5.16 18.51
C GLN A 75 12.41 4.40 17.34
N TYR A 76 11.64 4.14 16.28
CA TYR A 76 12.10 3.36 15.13
C TYR A 76 12.57 4.23 13.94
N GLY A 77 12.57 5.56 14.09
CA GLY A 77 12.99 6.49 13.04
C GLY A 77 12.07 6.48 11.82
N ILE A 78 10.76 6.36 12.06
CA ILE A 78 9.68 6.34 11.07
C ILE A 78 8.98 7.69 11.01
#